data_AF-A0A9N7VAR3-F1
#
_entry.id   AF-A0A9N7VAR3-F1
#
_cell.length_a   1.000
_cell.length_b   1.000
_cell.length_c   1.000
_cell.angle_alpha   90.00
_cell.angle_beta   90.00
_cell.angle_gamma   90.00
#
_symmetry.space_group_name_H-M   'P 1'
#
loop_
_entity.id
_entity.type
_entity.pdbx_description
1 polymer ?
#
loop_
_entity_poly.entity_id
_entity_poly.type
_entity_poly.pdbx_seq_one_letter_code
_entity_poly.pdbx_strand_id
1 'polypeptide(L)'
;MANLDVEDFIQQNRAVADQVETYRGYWESEKHWLVRRDFILRNMNEYEDEQLDQLLALSMVWANNVFLGCRYSTDLLEKVKEMAEGIEVEDAPVFKTRDEIMKAQQGR
;
A
#
# COMPACT_ATOMS: atom_id res chain seq x y z
N MET A 1 -31.03 18.02 -13.09
CA MET A 1 -30.37 16.79 -13.57
C MET A 1 -28.92 16.68 -13.10
N ALA A 2 -28.17 17.77 -12.90
CA ALA A 2 -26.78 17.71 -12.42
C ALA A 2 -26.59 17.35 -10.92
N ASN A 3 -27.53 17.66 -10.03
CA ASN A 3 -27.37 17.34 -8.59
C ASN A 3 -27.50 15.85 -8.26
N LEU A 4 -28.28 15.09 -9.04
CA LEU A 4 -28.44 13.65 -8.82
C LEU A 4 -27.12 12.91 -9.13
N ASP A 5 -26.41 13.34 -10.16
CA ASP A 5 -25.11 12.78 -10.60
C ASP A 5 -24.01 12.97 -9.53
N VAL A 6 -24.00 14.12 -8.85
CA VAL A 6 -23.03 14.40 -7.78
C VAL A 6 -23.34 13.60 -6.51
N GLU A 7 -24.62 13.51 -6.13
CA GLU A 7 -25.04 12.73 -4.96
C GLU A 7 -24.74 11.24 -5.14
N ASP A 8 -25.03 10.69 -6.33
CA ASP A 8 -24.74 9.29 -6.68
C ASP A 8 -23.24 9.01 -6.64
N PHE A 9 -22.41 9.91 -7.19
CA PHE A 9 -20.96 9.76 -7.16
C PHE A 9 -20.39 9.79 -5.73
N ILE A 10 -20.90 10.70 -4.87
CA ILE A 10 -20.49 10.74 -3.46
C ILE A 10 -20.89 9.46 -2.74
N GLN A 11 -22.08 8.94 -3.00
CA GLN A 11 -22.56 7.72 -2.38
C GLN A 11 -21.76 6.49 -2.81
N GLN A 12 -21.42 6.39 -4.10
CA GLN A 12 -20.56 5.34 -4.61
C GLN A 12 -19.17 5.37 -3.97
N ASN A 13 -18.56 6.56 -3.87
CA ASN A 13 -17.24 6.70 -3.23
C ASN A 13 -17.27 6.28 -1.75
N ARG A 14 -18.36 6.59 -1.03
CA ARG A 14 -18.52 6.13 0.36
C ARG A 14 -18.64 4.61 0.43
N ALA A 15 -19.43 4.00 -0.44
CA ALA A 15 -19.57 2.55 -0.47
C ALA A 15 -18.24 1.83 -0.75
N VAL A 16 -17.44 2.38 -1.68
CA VAL A 16 -16.09 1.87 -1.96
C VAL A 16 -15.18 2.02 -0.74
N ALA A 17 -15.19 3.17 -0.06
CA ALA A 17 -14.40 3.37 1.15
C ALA A 17 -14.78 2.37 2.26
N ASP A 18 -16.08 2.17 2.48
CA ASP A 18 -16.60 1.21 3.48
C ASP A 18 -16.21 -0.23 3.11
N GLN A 19 -16.26 -0.59 1.82
CA GLN A 19 -15.78 -1.89 1.34
C GLN A 19 -14.30 -2.08 1.62
N VAL A 20 -13.46 -1.08 1.36
CA VAL A 20 -12.01 -1.20 1.58
C VAL A 20 -11.68 -1.42 3.05
N GLU A 21 -12.42 -0.79 3.98
CA GLU A 21 -12.24 -1.03 5.42
C GLU A 21 -12.48 -2.49 5.83
N THR A 22 -13.23 -3.28 5.05
CA THR A 22 -13.42 -4.72 5.30
C THR A 22 -12.15 -5.56 5.06
N TYR A 23 -11.18 -5.04 4.28
CA TYR A 23 -9.95 -5.77 3.98
C TYR A 23 -8.92 -5.71 5.11
N ARG A 24 -9.10 -4.84 6.10
CA ARG A 24 -8.18 -4.68 7.23
C ARG A 24 -8.04 -5.96 8.03
N GLY A 25 -6.80 -6.47 8.15
CA GLY A 25 -6.48 -7.58 9.04
C GLY A 25 -6.46 -7.17 10.52
N TYR A 26 -6.87 -8.07 11.42
CA TYR A 26 -6.90 -7.80 12.86
C TYR A 26 -5.51 -7.56 13.48
N TRP A 27 -4.45 -8.06 12.83
CA TRP A 27 -3.06 -7.95 13.26
C TRP A 27 -2.37 -6.67 12.77
N GLU A 28 -3.04 -5.88 11.93
CA GLU A 28 -2.45 -4.69 11.33
C GLU A 28 -2.52 -3.50 12.29
N SER A 29 -1.35 -2.90 12.54
CA SER A 29 -1.29 -1.61 13.22
C SER A 29 -1.97 -0.53 12.38
N GLU A 30 -2.42 0.54 13.03
CA GLU A 30 -3.06 1.66 12.32
C GLU A 30 -2.14 2.30 11.28
N LYS A 31 -0.86 2.51 11.61
CA LYS A 31 0.13 3.03 10.66
C LYS A 31 0.27 2.14 9.42
N HIS A 32 0.27 0.82 9.61
CA HIS A 32 0.30 -0.15 8.52
C HIS A 32 -0.96 -0.12 7.67
N TRP A 33 -2.12 -0.02 8.32
CA TRP A 33 -3.40 -0.05 7.64
C TRP A 33 -3.61 1.21 6.78
N LEU A 34 -3.30 2.41 7.32
CA LEU A 34 -3.54 3.68 6.61
C LEU A 34 -2.90 3.71 5.22
N VAL A 35 -1.61 3.39 5.16
CA VAL A 35 -0.88 3.35 3.88
C VAL A 35 -1.32 2.20 2.98
N ARG A 36 -1.64 1.02 3.55
CA ARG A 36 -2.14 -0.12 2.75
C ARG A 36 -3.51 0.19 2.15
N ARG A 37 -4.38 0.88 2.90
CA ARG A 37 -5.67 1.36 2.43
C ARG A 37 -5.51 2.33 1.26
N ASP A 38 -4.61 3.30 1.37
CA ASP A 38 -4.32 4.25 0.30
C ASP A 38 -3.77 3.54 -0.95
N PHE A 39 -2.94 2.52 -0.76
CA PHE A 39 -2.47 1.66 -1.85
C PHE A 39 -3.62 0.94 -2.56
N ILE A 40 -4.56 0.36 -1.79
CA ILE A 40 -5.72 -0.33 -2.36
C ILE A 40 -6.59 0.67 -3.14
N LEU A 41 -7.02 1.76 -2.50
CA LEU A 41 -7.92 2.77 -3.11
C LEU A 41 -7.36 3.35 -4.41
N ARG A 42 -6.04 3.60 -4.45
CA ARG A 42 -5.38 4.12 -5.63
C ARG A 42 -5.45 3.17 -6.83
N ASN A 43 -5.23 1.88 -6.58
CA ASN A 43 -5.07 0.88 -7.63
C ASN A 43 -6.39 0.15 -7.93
N MET A 44 -7.43 0.30 -7.09
CA MET A 44 -8.69 -0.46 -7.18
C MET A 44 -9.38 -0.34 -8.53
N ASN A 45 -9.31 0.83 -9.18
CA ASN A 45 -9.93 1.07 -10.48
C ASN A 45 -9.22 0.40 -11.66
N GLU A 46 -7.99 -0.08 -11.46
CA GLU A 46 -7.19 -0.77 -12.49
C GLU A 46 -7.32 -2.31 -12.41
N TYR A 47 -8.04 -2.82 -11.41
CA TYR A 47 -8.19 -4.23 -11.14
C TYR A 47 -9.67 -4.63 -11.21
N GLU A 48 -9.95 -5.69 -11.95
CA GLU A 48 -11.28 -6.30 -11.97
C GLU A 48 -11.54 -7.08 -10.67
N ASP A 49 -12.81 -7.39 -10.38
CA ASP A 49 -13.20 -8.13 -9.18
C ASP A 49 -12.47 -9.49 -9.05
N GLU A 50 -12.22 -10.19 -10.16
CA GLU A 50 -11.47 -11.47 -10.13
C GLU A 50 -9.98 -11.29 -9.78
N GLN A 51 -9.45 -10.09 -9.92
CA GLN A 51 -8.04 -9.75 -9.64
C GLN A 51 -7.88 -9.04 -8.29
N LEU A 52 -8.97 -8.82 -7.56
CA LEU A 52 -8.96 -8.14 -6.27
C LEU A 52 -8.04 -8.84 -5.25
N ASP A 53 -8.07 -10.17 -5.18
CA ASP A 53 -7.17 -10.94 -4.30
C ASP A 53 -5.69 -10.70 -4.63
N GLN A 54 -5.38 -10.53 -5.91
CA GLN A 54 -4.03 -10.19 -6.37
C GLN A 54 -3.65 -8.77 -5.91
N LEU A 55 -4.56 -7.80 -5.99
CA LEU A 55 -4.34 -6.45 -5.51
C LEU A 55 -4.06 -6.44 -3.99
N LEU A 56 -4.86 -7.17 -3.21
CA LEU A 56 -4.69 -7.29 -1.76
C LEU A 56 -3.36 -7.96 -1.39
N ALA A 57 -2.92 -8.95 -2.16
CA ALA A 57 -1.61 -9.56 -1.98
C ALA A 57 -0.47 -8.57 -2.27
N LEU A 58 -0.57 -7.78 -3.34
CA LEU A 58 0.44 -6.77 -3.71
C LEU A 58 0.53 -5.66 -2.65
N SER A 59 -0.61 -5.22 -2.11
CA SER A 59 -0.64 -4.20 -1.05
C SER A 59 0.05 -4.69 0.23
N MET A 60 -0.12 -5.97 0.57
CA MET A 60 0.61 -6.61 1.68
C MET A 60 2.11 -6.73 1.41
N VAL A 61 2.51 -7.12 0.20
CA VAL A 61 3.94 -7.20 -0.19
C VAL A 61 4.62 -5.84 -0.02
N TRP A 62 3.96 -4.78 -0.50
CA TRP A 62 4.46 -3.43 -0.36
C TRP A 62 4.56 -3.00 1.10
N ALA A 63 3.48 -3.14 1.88
CA ALA A 63 3.45 -2.79 3.30
C ALA A 63 4.49 -3.59 4.13
N ASN A 64 4.69 -4.87 3.84
CA ASN A 64 5.70 -5.68 4.51
C ASN A 64 7.13 -5.26 4.13
N ASN A 65 7.35 -4.89 2.87
CA ASN A 65 8.65 -4.36 2.46
C ASN A 65 8.97 -3.03 3.17
N VAL A 66 8.02 -2.10 3.20
CA VAL A 66 8.22 -0.75 3.74
C VAL A 66 8.37 -0.73 5.27
N PHE A 67 7.60 -1.54 6.01
CA PHE A 67 7.55 -1.45 7.48
C PHE A 67 8.18 -2.62 8.21
N LEU A 68 8.37 -3.77 7.55
CA LEU A 68 9.00 -4.95 8.15
C LEU A 68 10.34 -5.29 7.50
N GLY A 69 10.69 -4.60 6.39
CA GLY A 69 11.93 -4.85 5.67
C GLY A 69 11.93 -6.20 4.95
N CYS A 70 10.77 -6.81 4.70
CA CYS A 70 10.69 -8.06 3.95
C CYS A 70 11.29 -7.88 2.54
N ARG A 71 11.98 -8.91 2.05
CA ARG A 71 12.64 -8.91 0.75
C ARG A 71 11.90 -9.87 -0.18
N TYR A 72 11.69 -9.41 -1.41
CA TYR A 72 11.06 -10.15 -2.49
C TYR A 72 11.93 -10.04 -3.74
N SER A 73 11.52 -10.64 -4.86
CA SER A 73 12.22 -10.45 -6.13
C SER A 73 12.24 -8.97 -6.53
N THR A 74 13.31 -8.56 -7.21
CA THR A 74 13.49 -7.17 -7.67
C THR A 74 12.31 -6.72 -8.52
N ASP A 75 11.90 -7.54 -9.50
CA ASP A 75 10.79 -7.25 -10.41
C ASP A 75 9.47 -7.00 -9.66
N LEU A 76 9.22 -7.75 -8.59
CA LEU A 76 8.01 -7.58 -7.77
C LEU A 76 8.08 -6.29 -6.96
N LEU A 77 9.25 -5.97 -6.39
CA LEU A 77 9.46 -4.76 -5.61
C LEU A 77 9.37 -3.49 -6.48
N GLU A 78 9.92 -3.52 -7.69
CA GLU A 78 9.81 -2.43 -8.66
C GLU A 78 8.34 -2.19 -9.01
N LYS A 79 7.60 -3.25 -9.36
CA LYS A 79 6.17 -3.16 -9.65
C LYS A 79 5.38 -2.52 -8.50
N VAL A 80 5.51 -3.03 -7.27
CA VAL A 80 4.72 -2.49 -6.15
C VAL A 80 5.16 -1.07 -5.76
N LYS A 81 6.41 -0.68 -6.05
CA LYS A 81 6.89 0.68 -5.84
C LYS A 81 6.27 1.66 -6.84
N GLU A 82 6.14 1.27 -8.11
CA GLU A 82 5.43 2.05 -9.13
C GLU A 82 3.95 2.21 -8.76
N MET A 83 3.29 1.13 -8.35
CA MET A 83 1.89 1.17 -7.89
C MET A 83 1.66 2.08 -6.67
N ALA A 84 2.71 2.30 -5.86
CA ALA A 84 2.66 3.13 -4.65
C ALA A 84 3.10 4.59 -4.88
N GLU A 85 3.40 5.00 -6.11
CA GLU A 85 4.05 6.28 -6.40
C GLU A 85 3.25 7.51 -5.90
N GLY A 86 3.68 8.16 -4.82
CA GLY A 86 2.97 9.33 -4.27
C GLY A 86 2.03 9.00 -3.11
N ILE A 87 2.09 7.76 -2.60
CA ILE A 87 1.64 7.48 -1.23
C ILE A 87 2.75 7.91 -0.28
N GLU A 88 2.46 8.87 0.60
CA GLU A 88 3.40 9.33 1.60
C GLU A 88 3.41 8.38 2.80
N VAL A 89 4.59 7.87 3.15
CA VAL A 89 4.75 7.00 4.33
C VAL A 89 5.47 7.78 5.42
N GLU A 90 4.71 8.16 6.45
CA GLU A 90 5.28 8.78 7.64
C GLU A 90 6.06 7.77 8.48
N ASP A 91 7.21 8.20 9.02
CA ASP A 91 8.06 7.42 9.92
C ASP A 91 8.50 6.04 9.39
N ALA A 92 8.73 5.91 8.08
CA ALA A 92 9.18 4.64 7.50
C ALA A 92 10.48 4.15 8.19
N PRO A 93 10.52 2.92 8.74
CA PRO A 93 11.70 2.41 9.42
C PRO A 93 12.87 2.24 8.45
N VAL A 94 14.06 2.67 8.87
CA VAL A 94 15.29 2.55 8.07
C VAL A 94 15.94 1.18 8.32
N PHE A 95 15.73 0.24 7.41
CA PHE A 95 16.39 -1.07 7.46
C PHE A 95 17.79 -0.99 6.86
N LYS A 96 18.81 -0.99 7.72
CA LYS A 96 20.20 -1.11 7.28
C LYS A 96 20.66 -2.55 7.34
N THR A 97 21.28 -3.04 6.27
CA THR A 97 21.93 -4.34 6.29
C THR A 97 23.23 -4.29 7.09
N ARG A 98 23.69 -5.44 7.58
CA ARG A 98 24.98 -5.54 8.28
C ARG A 98 26.14 -5.00 7.42
N ASP A 99 26.12 -5.30 6.13
CA ASP A 99 27.16 -4.89 5.19
C ASP A 99 27.14 -3.37 4.96
N GLU A 100 25.96 -2.74 4.93
CA GLU A 100 25.83 -1.27 4.88
C GLU A 100 26.38 -0.61 6.16
N ILE A 101 26.10 -1.20 7.33
CA ILE A 101 26.64 -0.70 8.61
C ILE A 101 28.16 -0.82 8.62
N MET A 102 28.72 -1.95 8.15
CA MET A 102 30.17 -2.18 8.09
C MET A 102 30.87 -1.23 7.11
N LYS A 103 30.29 -0.96 5.93
CA LYS A 103 30.83 0.03 4.97
C LYS A 103 30.82 1.45 5.54
N ALA A 104 29.77 1.85 6.26
CA ALA A 104 29.67 3.16 6.88
C ALA A 104 30.71 3.38 8.01
N GLN A 105 31.23 2.30 8.60
CA GLN A 105 32.28 2.35 9.62
C GLN A 105 33.70 2.37 9.03
N GLN A 106 33.92 1.80 7.84
CA GLN A 106 35.24 1.76 7.18
C GLN A 106 35.67 3.10 6.56
N GLY A 107 34.74 4.05 6.41
CA GLY A 107 35.01 5.40 5.91
C GLY A 107 35.24 6.46 7.01
N ARG A 108 35.45 6.06 8.27
CA ARG A 108 35.72 6.94 9.41
C ARG A 108 37.12 6.75 9.96
#